data_AF-A0A353A2L8-F1
#
_entry.id   AF-A0A353A2L8-F1
#
_cell.length_a   1.000
_cell.length_b   1.000
_cell.length_c   1.000
_cell.angle_alpha   90.00
_cell.angle_beta   90.00
_cell.angle_gamma   90.00
#
_symmetry.space_group_name_H-M   'P 1'
#
loop_
_entity.id
_entity.type
_entity.pdbx_description
1 polymer ?
#
loop_
_entity_poly.entity_id
_entity_poly.type
_entity_poly.pdbx_seq_one_letter_code
_entity_poly.pdbx_strand_id
1 'polypeptide(L)'
;DWKWYEVMYGERYMDTPESNPQGYGQTSLIGKAGNLKGKLQIIIGMNDPTVVPQHALQFLNACAEAGTQPDFFAYPGEGHNMAGHKSVHLHERITQYFEDWLK
;
A
#
# COMPACT_ATOMS: atom_id res chain seq x y z
N ASP A 1 -1.98 0.58 7.33
CA ASP A 1 -2.24 0.97 8.72
C ASP A 1 -3.74 1.01 8.88
N TRP A 2 -4.28 0.27 9.84
CA TRP A 2 -5.73 0.12 10.01
C TRP A 2 -6.43 1.42 10.41
N LYS A 3 -5.71 2.41 10.94
CA LYS A 3 -6.29 3.73 11.27
C LYS A 3 -6.85 4.49 10.06
N TRP A 4 -6.42 4.14 8.85
CA TRP A 4 -6.87 4.77 7.60
C TRP A 4 -7.98 3.99 6.90
N TYR A 5 -8.30 2.79 7.39
CA TYR A 5 -9.33 1.96 6.80
C TYR A 5 -10.70 2.36 7.32
N GLU A 6 -11.74 1.93 6.62
CA GLU A 6 -13.12 2.17 7.02
C GLU A 6 -13.41 1.56 8.40
N VAL A 7 -14.09 2.32 9.27
CA VAL A 7 -14.26 2.01 10.69
C VAL A 7 -15.05 0.72 10.91
N MET A 8 -16.18 0.53 10.23
CA MET A 8 -17.03 -0.66 10.40
C MET A 8 -16.28 -1.95 10.02
N TYR A 9 -15.48 -1.92 8.95
CA TYR A 9 -14.66 -3.05 8.55
C TYR A 9 -13.46 -3.24 9.48
N GLY A 10 -12.77 -2.14 9.83
CA GLY A 10 -11.61 -2.16 10.73
C GLY A 10 -11.97 -2.76 12.09
N GLU A 11 -12.95 -2.18 12.77
CA GLU A 11 -13.30 -2.58 14.14
C GLU A 11 -13.94 -3.97 14.22
N ARG A 12 -14.57 -4.45 13.15
CA ARG A 12 -15.06 -5.84 13.08
C ARG A 12 -13.94 -6.86 13.30
N TYR A 13 -12.73 -6.57 12.82
CA TYR A 13 -11.61 -7.52 12.84
C TYR A 13 -10.49 -7.13 13.81
N MET A 14 -10.41 -5.85 14.17
CA MET A 14 -9.32 -5.30 14.97
C MET A 14 -9.77 -4.78 16.34
N ASP A 15 -11.06 -4.85 16.68
CA ASP A 15 -11.66 -4.05 17.76
C ASP A 15 -11.39 -2.54 17.60
N THR A 16 -11.69 -1.71 18.59
CA THR A 16 -11.41 -0.27 18.49
C THR A 16 -9.91 0.00 18.71
N PRO A 17 -9.35 1.09 18.16
CA PRO A 17 -7.97 1.48 18.43
C PRO A 17 -7.65 1.65 19.92
N GLU A 18 -8.64 2.04 20.73
CA GLU A 18 -8.51 2.22 22.18
C GLU A 18 -8.47 0.89 22.93
N SER A 19 -9.25 -0.12 22.49
CA SER A 19 -9.26 -1.43 23.13
C SER A 19 -8.13 -2.35 22.62
N ASN A 20 -7.64 -2.12 21.40
CA ASN A 20 -6.56 -2.93 20.79
C ASN A 20 -5.39 -2.10 20.21
N PRO A 21 -4.77 -1.19 20.98
CA PRO A 21 -3.68 -0.35 20.47
C PRO A 21 -2.47 -1.17 19.99
N GLN A 22 -2.23 -2.32 20.62
CA GLN A 22 -1.12 -3.22 20.27
C GLN A 22 -1.37 -3.93 18.93
N GLY A 23 -2.59 -4.39 18.67
CA GLY A 23 -2.96 -5.02 17.40
C GLY A 23 -2.83 -4.05 16.23
N TYR A 24 -3.31 -2.82 16.37
CA TYR A 24 -3.12 -1.76 15.37
C TYR A 24 -1.62 -1.47 15.12
N GLY A 25 -0.81 -1.41 16.18
CA GLY A 25 0.64 -1.20 16.06
C GLY A 25 1.37 -2.35 15.34
N GLN A 26 1.09 -3.60 15.69
CA GLN A 26 1.78 -4.78 15.16
C GLN A 26 1.45 -5.06 13.69
N THR A 27 0.24 -4.71 13.27
CA THR A 27 -0.27 -4.92 11.90
C THR A 27 0.13 -3.80 10.94
N SER A 28 0.58 -2.64 11.44
CA SER A 28 1.11 -1.58 10.59
C SER A 28 2.46 -1.95 9.98
N LEU A 29 2.62 -1.72 8.68
CA LEU A 29 3.89 -1.92 7.97
C LEU A 29 4.84 -0.73 8.11
N ILE A 30 4.37 0.42 8.61
CA ILE A 30 5.18 1.66 8.71
C ILE A 30 6.47 1.40 9.50
N GLY A 31 6.38 0.78 10.67
CA GLY A 31 7.55 0.43 11.49
C GLY A 31 8.44 -0.68 10.91
N LYS A 32 8.05 -1.28 9.78
CA LYS A 32 8.78 -2.35 9.08
C LYS A 32 9.43 -1.85 7.78
N ALA A 33 9.34 -0.56 7.46
CA ALA A 33 9.84 0.02 6.21
C ALA A 33 11.35 -0.21 5.99
N GLY A 34 12.16 -0.21 7.07
CA GLY A 34 13.59 -0.51 7.02
C GLY A 34 13.95 -1.97 6.77
N ASN A 35 12.97 -2.88 6.87
CA ASN A 35 13.19 -4.32 6.68
C ASN A 35 13.05 -4.76 5.22
N LEU A 36 12.87 -3.83 4.29
CA LEU A 36 12.75 -4.14 2.87
C LEU A 36 14.02 -4.84 2.37
N LYS A 37 13.86 -6.06 1.86
CA LYS A 37 14.92 -6.85 1.22
C LYS A 37 14.52 -7.10 -0.23
N GLY A 38 15.40 -6.79 -1.17
CA GLY A 38 15.12 -6.94 -2.59
C GLY A 38 14.21 -5.84 -3.15
N LYS A 39 13.44 -6.18 -4.18
CA LYS A 39 12.63 -5.26 -4.97
C LYS A 39 11.17 -5.27 -4.53
N LEU A 40 10.59 -4.09 -4.40
CA LEU A 40 9.18 -3.89 -4.05
C LEU A 40 8.59 -2.81 -4.95
N GLN A 41 7.51 -3.16 -5.66
CA GLN A 41 6.69 -2.22 -6.40
C GLN A 41 5.37 -1.99 -5.69
N ILE A 42 5.03 -0.72 -5.44
CA ILE A 42 3.75 -0.28 -4.88
C ILE A 42 2.97 0.42 -5.98
N ILE A 43 1.74 -0.01 -6.21
CA ILE A 43 0.87 0.53 -7.25
C ILE A 43 -0.48 0.89 -6.64
N ILE A 44 -0.97 2.12 -6.88
CA ILE A 44 -2.28 2.58 -6.38
C ILE A 44 -3.09 3.34 -7.43
N GLY A 45 -4.41 3.35 -7.28
CA GLY A 45 -5.28 4.39 -7.87
C GLY A 45 -5.26 5.63 -6.98
N MET A 46 -5.09 6.82 -7.55
CA MET A 46 -4.94 8.06 -6.76
C MET A 46 -6.28 8.58 -6.21
N ASN A 47 -7.40 8.14 -6.76
CA ASN A 47 -8.75 8.51 -6.35
C ASN A 47 -9.49 7.34 -5.68
N ASP A 48 -8.74 6.45 -5.01
CA ASP A 48 -9.29 5.28 -4.32
C ASP A 48 -9.99 5.68 -3.01
N PRO A 49 -11.32 5.51 -2.90
CA PRO A 49 -12.06 5.82 -1.67
C PRO A 49 -12.08 4.65 -0.67
N THR A 50 -11.61 3.46 -1.07
CA THR A 50 -11.63 2.24 -0.27
C THR A 50 -10.30 2.05 0.45
N VAL A 51 -9.20 2.12 -0.29
CA VAL A 51 -7.83 2.08 0.24
C VAL A 51 -7.14 3.39 -0.10
N VAL A 52 -7.35 4.38 0.75
CA VAL A 52 -6.94 5.75 0.46
C VAL A 52 -5.41 5.87 0.25
N PRO A 53 -4.92 6.77 -0.61
CA PRO A 53 -3.50 6.89 -0.94
C PRO A 53 -2.55 7.05 0.25
N GLN A 54 -3.05 7.57 1.37
CA GLN A 54 -2.32 7.77 2.63
C GLN A 54 -1.67 6.47 3.12
N HIS A 55 -2.27 5.31 2.85
CA HIS A 55 -1.66 4.01 3.16
C HIS A 55 -0.27 3.85 2.52
N ALA A 56 -0.18 4.11 1.20
CA ALA A 56 1.06 4.01 0.46
C ALA A 56 2.02 5.15 0.78
N LEU A 57 1.51 6.39 0.80
CA LEU A 57 2.34 7.58 1.02
C LEU A 57 3.05 7.57 2.37
N GLN A 58 2.38 7.12 3.44
CA GLN A 58 3.03 7.00 4.75
C GLN A 58 4.12 5.92 4.78
N PHE A 59 3.91 4.81 4.08
CA PHE A 59 4.93 3.78 3.98
C PHE A 59 6.13 4.26 3.16
N LEU A 60 5.91 4.96 2.05
CA LEU A 60 6.99 5.58 1.25
C LEU A 60 7.80 6.59 2.07
N ASN A 61 7.14 7.43 2.87
CA ASN A 61 7.84 8.35 3.78
C ASN A 61 8.73 7.60 4.78
N ALA A 62 8.19 6.55 5.41
CA ALA A 62 8.97 5.72 6.33
C ALA A 62 10.12 4.98 5.63
N CYS A 63 9.95 4.55 4.39
CA CYS A 63 11.03 4.00 3.57
C CYS A 63 12.13 5.03 3.32
N ALA A 64 11.76 6.27 2.97
CA ALA A 64 12.72 7.36 2.78
C ALA A 64 13.52 7.66 4.06
N GLU A 65 12.86 7.70 5.22
CA GLU A 65 13.51 7.87 6.52
C GLU A 65 14.43 6.69 6.87
N ALA A 66 14.06 5.46 6.49
CA ALA A 66 14.84 4.25 6.74
C ALA A 66 15.91 3.96 5.67
N GLY A 67 15.99 4.77 4.60
CA GLY A 67 16.93 4.57 3.50
C GLY A 67 16.60 3.42 2.55
N THR A 68 15.37 2.89 2.58
CA THR A 68 14.90 1.85 1.65
C THR A 68 14.20 2.46 0.43
N GLN A 69 14.30 1.79 -0.72
CA GLN A 69 13.89 2.37 -2.01
C GLN A 69 12.87 1.46 -2.73
N PRO A 70 11.59 1.48 -2.33
CA PRO A 70 10.53 0.86 -3.12
C PRO A 70 10.26 1.66 -4.40
N ASP A 71 9.83 0.97 -5.45
CA ASP A 71 9.33 1.59 -6.68
C ASP A 71 7.84 1.93 -6.51
N PHE A 72 7.41 3.11 -6.95
CA PHE A 72 6.02 3.56 -6.81
C PHE A 72 5.40 3.94 -8.15
N PHE A 73 4.14 3.58 -8.35
CA PHE A 73 3.34 4.02 -9.49
C PHE A 73 1.92 4.36 -9.07
N ALA A 74 1.45 5.52 -9.51
CA ALA A 74 0.08 5.95 -9.27
C ALA A 74 -0.67 6.03 -10.60
N TYR A 75 -1.93 5.64 -10.59
CA TYR A 75 -2.89 5.90 -11.67
C TYR A 75 -3.76 7.10 -11.31
N PRO A 76 -3.50 8.30 -11.88
CA PRO A 76 -4.35 9.46 -11.65
C PRO A 76 -5.78 9.22 -12.14
N GLY A 77 -6.76 9.62 -11.34
CA GLY A 77 -8.19 9.50 -11.64
C GLY A 77 -8.78 8.10 -11.44
N GLU A 78 -7.97 7.08 -11.17
CA GLU A 78 -8.47 5.73 -10.91
C GLU A 78 -8.79 5.50 -9.44
N GLY A 79 -9.87 4.74 -9.19
CA GLY A 79 -10.25 4.24 -7.87
C GLY A 79 -9.72 2.82 -7.61
N HIS A 80 -10.34 2.12 -6.65
CA HIS A 80 -9.92 0.77 -6.22
C HIS A 80 -9.99 -0.29 -7.34
N ASN A 81 -11.07 -0.25 -8.13
CA ASN A 81 -11.36 -1.24 -9.16
C ASN A 81 -11.09 -0.64 -10.55
N MET A 82 -9.81 -0.59 -10.92
CA MET A 82 -9.37 -0.11 -12.23
C MET A 82 -9.96 -0.95 -13.37
N ALA A 83 -10.50 -0.27 -14.38
CA ALA A 83 -11.10 -0.90 -15.56
C ALA A 83 -10.58 -0.27 -16.86
N GLY A 84 -10.87 -0.94 -17.98
CA GLY A 84 -10.47 -0.47 -19.32
C GLY A 84 -8.95 -0.47 -19.53
N HIS A 85 -8.46 0.46 -20.35
CA HIS A 85 -7.08 0.47 -20.82
C HIS A 85 -6.04 0.53 -19.67
N LYS A 86 -6.30 1.28 -18.60
CA LYS A 86 -5.39 1.37 -17.46
C LYS A 86 -5.27 0.05 -16.70
N SER A 87 -6.29 -0.80 -16.74
CA SER A 87 -6.22 -2.16 -16.19
C SER A 87 -5.26 -3.04 -17.00
N VAL A 88 -5.26 -2.93 -18.33
CA VAL A 88 -4.27 -3.64 -19.16
C VAL A 88 -2.85 -3.17 -18.85
N HIS A 89 -2.63 -1.84 -18.81
CA HIS A 89 -1.33 -1.26 -18.45
C HIS A 89 -0.86 -1.66 -17.04
N LEU A 90 -1.78 -1.82 -16.08
CA LEU A 90 -1.47 -2.36 -14.75
C LEU A 90 -0.87 -3.76 -14.84
N HIS A 91 -1.49 -4.66 -15.60
CA HIS A 91 -0.99 -6.02 -15.74
C HIS A 91 0.34 -6.07 -16.48
N GLU A 92 0.50 -5.28 -17.56
CA GLU A 92 1.78 -5.14 -18.27
C GLU A 92 2.90 -4.68 -17.33
N ARG A 93 2.63 -3.65 -16.50
CA ARG A 93 3.60 -3.14 -15.53
C ARG A 93 4.00 -4.19 -14.49
N ILE A 94 3.03 -4.93 -13.97
CA ILE A 94 3.28 -6.01 -13.00
C ILE A 94 4.16 -7.08 -13.64
N THR A 95 3.82 -7.53 -14.86
CA THR A 95 4.61 -8.52 -15.59
C THR A 95 6.03 -8.06 -15.82
N GLN A 96 6.24 -6.84 -16.33
CA GLN A 96 7.57 -6.29 -16.57
C GLN A 96 8.42 -6.26 -15.29
N TYR A 97 7.82 -5.86 -14.15
CA TYR A 97 8.56 -5.82 -12.89
C TYR A 97 9.06 -7.19 -12.44
N PHE A 98 8.26 -8.24 -12.67
CA PHE A 98 8.70 -9.60 -12.40
C PHE A 98 9.75 -10.07 -13.40
N GLU A 99 9.60 -9.82 -14.71
CA GLU A 99 10.60 -10.20 -15.71
C GLU A 99 11.98 -9.54 -15.46
N ASP A 100 11.96 -8.29 -14.98
CA ASP A 100 13.18 -7.53 -14.68
C ASP A 100 13.89 -8.04 -13.41
N TRP A 101 13.13 -8.38 -12.37
CA TRP A 101 13.65 -8.55 -11.01
C TRP A 101 13.46 -9.93 -10.36
N LEU A 102 12.64 -10.80 -10.96
CA LEU A 102 12.39 -12.17 -10.49
C LEU A 102 12.98 -13.17 -11.48
N LYS A 103 14.22 -13.63 -11.21
CA LYS A 103 14.89 -14.70 -11.94
C LYS A 103 15.34 -15.79 -10.97
#